data_AF-A0A8T4YBP9-F1
#
_entry.id   AF-A0A8T4YBP9-F1
#
_cell.length_a   1.000
_cell.length_b   1.000
_cell.length_c   1.000
_cell.angle_alpha   90.00
_cell.angle_beta   90.00
_cell.angle_gamma   90.00
#
_symmetry.space_group_name_H-M   'P 1'
#
loop_
_entity.id
_entity.type
_entity.pdbx_description
1 polymer ?
#
loop_
_entity_poly.entity_id
_entity_poly.type
_entity_poly.pdbx_seq_one_letter_code
_entity_poly.pdbx_strand_id
1 'polypeptide(L)'
;MLKLVWLLLLAPMVFAIPSCPSYPYKDYVWDYQYSSPQRPPDMLLNNCNALNLSDKSVCNLTGLNDSNKKQLISDAMVRNNGYPEHDNAKSWNYALTFSKYQPDNTSVSNSGSIRDAWIKIITLSPSAIENSTLWVSSSGELYSQFAFSFVVPKQTFSGDCRTDYNICGYDYSLTDYLNNQQIGTTKKSNFTASGGHNSSQLFTSKLNIRLEYLIHHYHLVRHCGRFSCWYTCDYYKTDDKKTTLQIQDSKQAREYSFIDFPNAIIDENTSEYTKGWFFIASNEDYNKIRFLAGNSEITLQSREYKFRIENTPYNSLVVESSVKPVKITTKNIGVLDRETGVLNGQAFEDYLKHGEPFLYYILHDLFGINVSALPIQFKYDRINFLAPAAATNCTLEVYSHFETDNYSNLCKNPNQQPKINLSIENISNSSFIVKAVFYDELSNVSLQDKKINLTYGNSSQILVTDAQGSVTAQFNKTNANKVLAEFITDFETKSTSAEILLPVQFALDYATALYLVGLAVAAYLSYLFLRGFYK
;
A
#
# COMPACT_ATOMS: atom_id res chain seq x y z
N MET A 1 -64.75 -33.89 38.26
CA MET A 1 -63.29 -33.92 38.49
C MET A 1 -62.50 -33.12 37.45
N LEU A 2 -62.66 -33.36 36.13
CA LEU A 2 -61.84 -32.70 35.10
C LEU A 2 -61.82 -31.16 35.14
N LYS A 3 -62.97 -30.50 35.42
CA LYS A 3 -63.05 -29.03 35.54
C LYS A 3 -62.32 -28.46 36.78
N LEU A 4 -62.26 -29.21 37.88
CA LEU A 4 -61.57 -28.78 39.11
C LEU A 4 -60.06 -28.89 38.96
N VAL A 5 -59.59 -29.90 38.22
CA VAL A 5 -58.16 -30.09 37.88
C VAL A 5 -57.69 -28.98 36.94
N TRP A 6 -58.49 -28.60 35.93
CA TRP A 6 -58.18 -27.44 35.08
C TRP A 6 -58.14 -26.12 35.87
N LEU A 7 -59.04 -25.93 36.84
CA LEU A 7 -59.04 -24.75 37.69
C LEU A 7 -57.82 -24.69 38.62
N LEU A 8 -57.38 -25.83 39.16
CA LEU A 8 -56.17 -25.95 39.98
C LEU A 8 -54.88 -25.81 39.15
N LEU A 9 -54.87 -26.22 37.88
CA LEU A 9 -53.73 -26.03 36.97
C LEU A 9 -53.63 -24.60 36.44
N LEU A 10 -54.74 -23.87 36.34
CA LEU A 10 -54.78 -22.47 35.91
C LEU A 10 -54.58 -21.48 37.06
N ALA A 11 -54.95 -21.86 38.30
CA ALA A 11 -54.72 -21.05 39.49
C ALA A 11 -53.27 -20.52 39.63
N PRO A 12 -52.20 -21.31 39.42
CA PRO A 12 -50.84 -20.78 39.49
C PRO A 12 -50.45 -19.86 38.33
N MET A 13 -51.12 -19.94 37.16
CA MET A 13 -50.82 -19.06 36.02
C MET A 13 -51.38 -17.64 36.20
N VAL A 14 -52.48 -17.48 36.94
CA VAL A 14 -53.09 -16.17 37.21
C VAL A 14 -52.26 -15.35 38.22
N PHE A 15 -51.37 -15.99 38.98
CA PHE A 15 -50.51 -15.34 39.97
C PHE A 15 -49.01 -15.43 39.64
N ALA A 16 -48.64 -15.73 38.39
CA ALA A 16 -47.24 -15.70 37.97
C ALA A 16 -46.74 -14.25 38.01
N ILE A 17 -46.07 -13.88 39.10
CA ILE A 17 -45.37 -12.60 39.22
C ILE A 17 -44.26 -12.61 38.16
N PRO A 18 -44.22 -11.62 37.25
CA PRO A 18 -43.13 -11.54 36.28
C PRO A 18 -41.80 -11.55 37.04
N SER A 19 -40.96 -12.52 36.71
CA SER A 19 -39.64 -12.66 37.29
C SER A 19 -38.61 -12.10 36.33
N CYS A 20 -37.63 -11.39 36.88
CA CYS A 20 -36.56 -10.82 36.08
C CYS A 20 -35.81 -11.92 35.32
N PRO A 21 -35.57 -11.74 34.00
CA PRO A 21 -34.65 -12.60 33.27
C PRO A 21 -33.26 -12.56 33.90
N SER A 22 -32.50 -13.64 33.70
CA SER A 22 -31.09 -13.69 34.15
C SER A 22 -30.20 -12.89 33.19
N TYR A 23 -30.18 -11.57 33.37
CA TYR A 23 -29.23 -10.70 32.67
C TYR A 23 -27.81 -10.83 33.23
N PRO A 24 -26.77 -10.81 32.37
CA PRO A 24 -25.37 -10.90 32.80
C PRO A 24 -24.87 -9.65 33.52
N TYR A 25 -25.47 -8.48 33.25
CA TYR A 25 -25.04 -7.20 33.83
C TYR A 25 -26.18 -6.54 34.60
N LYS A 26 -25.84 -5.92 35.72
CA LYS A 26 -26.79 -5.31 36.67
C LYS A 26 -26.37 -3.94 37.18
N ASP A 27 -25.27 -3.37 36.69
CA ASP A 27 -24.92 -2.00 37.05
C ASP A 27 -25.93 -1.03 36.42
N TYR A 28 -26.42 -0.11 37.25
CA TYR A 28 -27.36 0.93 36.85
C TYR A 28 -27.13 2.15 37.72
N VAL A 29 -27.64 3.29 37.27
CA VAL A 29 -27.66 4.53 38.04
C VAL A 29 -29.10 5.02 38.10
N TRP A 30 -29.51 5.53 39.25
CA TRP A 30 -30.80 6.21 39.33
C TRP A 30 -30.75 7.53 38.57
N ASP A 31 -31.85 7.90 37.91
CA ASP A 31 -31.92 9.13 37.11
C ASP A 31 -31.54 10.39 37.89
N TYR A 32 -31.89 10.48 39.19
CA TYR A 32 -31.51 11.61 40.05
C TYR A 32 -30.02 11.64 40.44
N GLN A 33 -29.29 10.54 40.24
CA GLN A 33 -27.84 10.43 40.44
C GLN A 33 -27.09 10.46 39.10
N TYR A 34 -27.82 10.47 37.99
CA TYR A 34 -27.23 10.42 36.68
C TYR A 34 -26.60 11.75 36.30
N SER A 35 -25.35 11.70 35.89
CA SER A 35 -24.67 12.79 35.22
C SER A 35 -24.10 12.28 33.91
N SER A 36 -24.24 13.04 32.83
CA SER A 36 -23.59 12.71 31.57
C SER A 36 -22.08 12.50 31.77
N PRO A 37 -21.49 11.52 31.08
CA PRO A 37 -20.06 11.23 31.16
C PRO A 37 -19.23 12.50 30.92
N GLN A 38 -18.24 12.73 31.77
CA GLN A 38 -17.31 13.84 31.59
C GLN A 38 -16.24 13.47 30.57
N ARG A 39 -15.82 14.45 29.76
CA ARG A 39 -14.74 14.30 28.80
C ARG A 39 -13.46 13.90 29.54
N PRO A 40 -12.83 12.74 29.24
CA PRO A 40 -11.58 12.37 29.87
C PRO A 40 -10.44 13.29 29.41
N PRO A 41 -9.32 13.34 30.15
CA PRO A 41 -8.14 14.05 29.71
C PRO A 41 -7.64 13.51 28.37
N ASP A 42 -6.88 14.33 27.65
CA ASP A 42 -6.29 13.93 26.39
C ASP A 42 -5.29 12.78 26.59
N MET A 43 -5.61 11.59 26.11
CA MET A 43 -4.86 10.38 26.44
C MET A 43 -3.44 10.38 25.88
N LEU A 44 -3.18 11.05 24.75
CA LEU A 44 -1.83 11.10 24.18
C LEU A 44 -0.95 12.06 24.97
N LEU A 45 -1.46 13.26 25.26
CA LEU A 45 -0.73 14.26 26.04
C LEU A 45 -0.52 13.80 27.48
N ASN A 46 -1.55 13.24 28.12
CA ASN A 46 -1.50 12.80 29.51
C ASN A 46 -0.56 11.60 29.72
N ASN A 47 -0.40 10.73 28.71
CA ASN A 47 0.49 9.56 28.80
C ASN A 47 1.83 9.75 28.09
N CYS A 48 2.18 10.96 27.64
CA CYS A 48 3.37 11.21 26.82
C CYS A 48 4.65 10.63 27.44
N ASN A 49 4.87 10.82 28.75
CA ASN A 49 6.08 10.36 29.44
C ASN A 49 6.21 8.82 29.53
N ALA A 50 5.09 8.10 29.41
CA ALA A 50 5.07 6.63 29.40
C ALA A 50 5.28 6.04 28.00
N LEU A 51 5.25 6.87 26.95
CA LEU A 51 5.49 6.42 25.58
C LEU A 51 6.98 6.11 25.34
N ASN A 52 7.22 5.14 24.47
CA ASN A 52 8.56 4.79 24.01
C ASN A 52 8.97 5.68 22.82
N LEU A 53 9.24 6.95 23.12
CA LEU A 53 9.62 7.96 22.13
C LEU A 53 11.13 7.94 21.85
N SER A 54 11.52 8.25 20.61
CA SER A 54 12.93 8.47 20.25
C SER A 54 13.52 9.69 20.96
N ASP A 55 12.70 10.74 21.16
CA ASP A 55 13.02 11.93 21.93
C ASP A 55 11.94 12.22 22.97
N LYS A 56 12.25 11.96 24.25
CA LYS A 56 11.34 12.24 25.37
C LYS A 56 11.20 13.73 25.68
N SER A 57 12.11 14.59 25.20
CA SER A 57 12.05 16.03 25.46
C SER A 57 10.79 16.67 24.87
N VAL A 58 10.22 16.05 23.84
CA VAL A 58 9.00 16.48 23.15
C VAL A 58 7.80 16.60 24.10
N CYS A 59 7.75 15.81 25.18
CA CYS A 59 6.69 15.86 26.19
C CYS A 59 6.71 17.13 27.05
N ASN A 60 7.86 17.81 27.11
CA ASN A 60 8.09 18.98 27.99
C ASN A 60 8.11 20.31 27.22
N LEU A 61 7.83 20.31 25.91
CA LEU A 61 7.82 21.52 25.11
C LEU A 61 6.69 22.47 25.56
N THR A 62 7.07 23.71 25.86
CA THR A 62 6.14 24.80 26.23
C THR A 62 5.89 25.73 25.04
N GLY A 63 4.79 26.49 25.05
CA GLY A 63 4.47 27.45 23.99
C GLY A 63 3.81 26.88 22.73
N LEU A 64 3.67 25.55 22.61
CA LEU A 64 2.93 24.91 21.52
C LEU A 64 1.47 24.66 21.90
N ASN A 65 0.56 24.77 20.93
CA ASN A 65 -0.82 24.32 21.09
C ASN A 65 -0.89 22.78 21.14
N ASP A 66 -1.99 22.25 21.67
CA ASP A 66 -2.16 20.80 21.86
C ASP A 66 -2.06 20.01 20.55
N SER A 67 -2.55 20.56 19.43
CA SER A 67 -2.44 19.91 18.12
C SER A 67 -0.99 19.73 17.67
N ASN A 68 -0.16 20.77 17.82
CA ASN A 68 1.25 20.74 17.46
C ASN A 68 2.05 19.80 18.38
N LYS A 69 1.75 19.82 19.69
CA LYS A 69 2.36 18.87 20.64
C LYS A 69 2.06 17.43 20.26
N LYS A 70 0.79 17.13 19.99
CA LYS A 70 0.35 15.81 19.55
C LYS A 70 1.06 15.36 18.27
N GLN A 71 1.18 16.24 17.28
CA GLN A 71 1.90 15.92 16.04
C GLN A 71 3.37 15.57 16.33
N LEU A 72 4.08 16.37 17.14
CA LEU A 72 5.47 16.10 17.48
C LEU A 72 5.64 14.80 18.29
N ILE A 73 4.72 14.50 19.21
CA ILE A 73 4.70 13.23 19.93
C ILE A 73 4.52 12.08 18.93
N SER A 74 3.57 12.20 18.01
CA SER A 74 3.32 11.17 17.00
C SER A 74 4.51 10.98 16.03
N ASP A 75 5.20 12.06 15.68
CA ASP A 75 6.42 11.99 14.86
C ASP A 75 7.57 11.31 15.64
N ALA A 76 7.70 11.60 16.94
CA ALA A 76 8.69 10.97 17.82
C ALA A 76 8.40 9.48 18.12
N MET A 77 7.16 9.02 17.88
CA MET A 77 6.80 7.60 17.95
C MET A 77 7.25 6.81 16.71
N VAL A 78 7.51 7.49 15.57
CA VAL A 78 7.97 6.84 14.34
C VAL A 78 9.48 6.80 14.34
N ARG A 79 10.07 5.59 14.46
CA ARG A 79 11.53 5.42 14.53
C ARG A 79 12.19 5.53 13.18
N ASN A 80 11.50 5.04 12.14
CA ASN A 80 11.97 5.08 10.77
C ASN A 80 10.79 5.40 9.85
N ASN A 81 10.79 6.62 9.29
CA ASN A 81 9.73 7.06 8.39
C ASN A 81 9.73 6.33 7.03
N GLY A 82 10.71 5.47 6.74
CA GLY A 82 10.71 4.61 5.55
C GLY A 82 9.83 3.37 5.67
N TYR A 83 9.33 3.06 6.87
CA TYR A 83 8.49 1.88 7.13
C TYR A 83 7.22 2.24 7.89
N PRO A 84 6.09 1.58 7.59
CA PRO A 84 4.86 1.78 8.33
C PRO A 84 4.93 1.07 9.69
N GLU A 85 4.82 1.84 10.78
CA GLU A 85 4.90 1.34 12.16
C GLU A 85 3.54 0.80 12.65
N HIS A 86 2.96 -0.16 11.90
CA HIS A 86 1.63 -0.73 12.16
C HIS A 86 1.50 -1.34 13.56
N ASP A 87 2.52 -2.07 14.02
CA ASP A 87 2.51 -2.74 15.32
C ASP A 87 2.48 -1.75 16.50
N ASN A 88 3.17 -0.61 16.35
CA ASN A 88 3.17 0.45 17.36
C ASN A 88 1.79 1.13 17.41
N ALA A 89 1.18 1.43 16.25
CA ALA A 89 -0.18 1.94 16.19
C ALA A 89 -1.19 0.96 16.80
N LYS A 90 -1.11 -0.33 16.44
CA LYS A 90 -1.97 -1.40 16.98
C LYS A 90 -1.84 -1.50 18.50
N SER A 91 -0.61 -1.56 19.00
CA SER A 91 -0.32 -1.69 20.43
C SER A 91 -0.85 -0.49 21.22
N TRP A 92 -0.63 0.73 20.73
CA TRP A 92 -1.19 1.94 21.33
C TRP A 92 -2.72 1.89 21.37
N ASN A 93 -3.35 1.63 20.21
CA ASN A 93 -4.81 1.60 20.10
C ASN A 93 -5.45 0.57 21.04
N TYR A 94 -4.81 -0.59 21.24
CA TYR A 94 -5.33 -1.64 22.11
C TYR A 94 -5.10 -1.37 23.60
N ALA A 95 -4.14 -0.50 23.94
CA ALA A 95 -3.91 -0.06 25.31
C ALA A 95 -4.84 1.08 25.75
N LEU A 96 -5.55 1.72 24.81
CA LEU A 96 -6.50 2.79 25.13
C LEU A 96 -7.64 2.28 26.00
N THR A 97 -7.84 2.97 27.13
CA THR A 97 -8.98 2.72 28.03
C THR A 97 -10.10 3.70 27.70
N PHE A 98 -11.24 3.18 27.25
CA PHE A 98 -12.41 3.97 26.92
C PHE A 98 -13.32 4.12 28.13
N SER A 99 -13.75 5.36 28.40
CA SER A 99 -14.75 5.68 29.41
C SER A 99 -16.16 5.63 28.80
N LYS A 100 -17.18 6.03 29.56
CA LYS A 100 -18.53 6.21 29.00
C LYS A 100 -18.66 7.42 28.07
N TYR A 101 -17.70 8.36 28.07
CA TYR A 101 -17.67 9.49 27.13
C TYR A 101 -17.28 9.02 25.72
N GLN A 102 -18.06 9.42 24.72
CA GLN A 102 -17.83 9.08 23.31
C GLN A 102 -16.58 9.76 22.74
N PRO A 103 -15.90 9.18 21.74
CA PRO A 103 -14.94 9.95 20.96
C PRO A 103 -15.63 11.17 20.31
N ASP A 104 -14.92 12.29 20.22
CA ASP A 104 -15.40 13.52 19.60
C ASP A 104 -15.91 13.23 18.17
N ASN A 105 -17.01 13.88 17.78
CA ASN A 105 -17.75 13.66 16.52
C ASN A 105 -18.42 12.27 16.37
N THR A 106 -18.48 11.45 17.42
CA THR A 106 -19.28 10.23 17.43
C THR A 106 -20.73 10.55 17.78
N SER A 107 -21.68 9.94 17.07
CA SER A 107 -23.10 10.09 17.38
C SER A 107 -23.45 9.38 18.68
N VAL A 108 -24.29 10.03 19.47
CA VAL A 108 -24.82 9.49 20.73
C VAL A 108 -26.31 9.27 20.55
N SER A 109 -26.80 8.11 20.99
CA SER A 109 -28.21 7.74 20.94
C SER A 109 -28.75 7.48 22.34
N ASN A 110 -30.01 7.85 22.55
CA ASN A 110 -30.74 7.66 23.79
C ASN A 110 -32.07 6.98 23.48
N SER A 111 -32.48 5.99 24.27
CA SER A 111 -33.78 5.35 24.17
C SER A 111 -34.21 4.93 25.56
N GLY A 112 -35.33 5.44 26.07
CA GLY A 112 -35.83 5.10 27.41
C GLY A 112 -34.76 5.20 28.51
N SER A 113 -34.49 4.06 29.15
CA SER A 113 -33.46 3.93 30.20
C SER A 113 -32.04 3.68 29.68
N ILE A 114 -31.84 3.59 28.37
CA ILE A 114 -30.52 3.54 27.73
C ILE A 114 -30.09 4.98 27.45
N ARG A 115 -29.03 5.44 28.12
CA ARG A 115 -28.46 6.77 27.97
C ARG A 115 -27.04 6.75 27.44
N ASP A 116 -26.68 7.81 26.72
CA ASP A 116 -25.34 8.08 26.20
C ASP A 116 -24.74 6.88 25.46
N ALA A 117 -25.54 6.19 24.66
CA ALA A 117 -25.09 5.02 23.91
C ALA A 117 -24.36 5.44 22.64
N TRP A 118 -23.14 4.94 22.46
CA TRP A 118 -22.33 5.18 21.28
C TRP A 118 -21.53 3.93 20.91
N ILE A 119 -21.15 3.85 19.64
CA ILE A 119 -20.26 2.83 19.09
C ILE A 119 -19.30 3.49 18.11
N LYS A 120 -18.05 3.02 18.05
CA LYS A 120 -17.04 3.50 17.13
C LYS A 120 -16.08 2.40 16.70
N ILE A 121 -15.83 2.28 15.40
CA ILE A 121 -14.70 1.54 14.84
C ILE A 121 -13.44 2.38 15.10
N ILE A 122 -12.63 1.94 16.06
CA ILE A 122 -11.44 2.67 16.51
C ILE A 122 -10.33 2.55 15.47
N THR A 123 -10.03 1.34 15.01
CA THR A 123 -8.99 1.11 13.99
C THR A 123 -9.27 -0.13 13.17
N LEU A 124 -8.76 -0.13 11.95
CA LEU A 124 -8.51 -1.32 11.14
C LEU A 124 -7.00 -1.55 11.18
N SER A 125 -6.54 -2.78 11.41
CA SER A 125 -5.11 -3.05 11.56
C SER A 125 -4.69 -4.31 10.79
N PRO A 126 -3.65 -4.26 9.94
CA PRO A 126 -2.92 -3.05 9.56
C PRO A 126 -3.74 -2.15 8.62
N SER A 127 -3.53 -0.83 8.70
CA SER A 127 -4.12 0.13 7.76
C SER A 127 -3.24 1.37 7.59
N ALA A 128 -3.31 1.99 6.41
CA ALA A 128 -2.57 3.20 6.08
C ALA A 128 -3.46 4.20 5.34
N ILE A 129 -3.36 5.49 5.66
CA ILE A 129 -4.04 6.56 4.93
C ILE A 129 -3.09 7.13 3.88
N GLU A 130 -3.50 7.13 2.62
CA GLU A 130 -2.78 7.75 1.51
C GLU A 130 -3.76 8.60 0.69
N ASN A 131 -3.45 9.89 0.47
CA ASN A 131 -4.32 10.80 -0.30
C ASN A 131 -5.78 10.78 0.17
N SER A 132 -6.01 10.78 1.49
CA SER A 132 -7.32 10.66 2.15
C SER A 132 -8.05 9.32 1.96
N THR A 133 -7.45 8.34 1.28
CA THR A 133 -7.98 6.98 1.17
C THR A 133 -7.40 6.11 2.27
N LEU A 134 -8.27 5.42 3.01
CA LEU A 134 -7.85 4.41 3.98
C LEU A 134 -7.63 3.08 3.26
N TRP A 135 -6.40 2.61 3.25
CA TRP A 135 -5.99 1.32 2.73
C TRP A 135 -5.91 0.28 3.84
N VAL A 136 -6.35 -0.94 3.55
CA VAL A 136 -6.21 -2.11 4.42
C VAL A 136 -5.53 -3.24 3.66
N SER A 137 -4.82 -4.11 4.37
CA SER A 137 -4.32 -5.36 3.80
C SER A 137 -5.49 -6.31 3.48
N SER A 138 -5.20 -7.37 2.72
CA SER A 138 -6.12 -8.48 2.44
C SER A 138 -6.58 -9.21 3.71
N SER A 139 -5.84 -9.08 4.81
CA SER A 139 -6.26 -9.60 6.12
C SER A 139 -5.90 -8.63 7.25
N GLY A 140 -6.65 -8.71 8.34
CA GLY A 140 -6.39 -7.85 9.48
C GLY A 140 -7.40 -8.04 10.61
N GLU A 141 -7.45 -7.04 11.50
CA GLU A 141 -8.31 -6.99 12.66
C GLU A 141 -9.05 -5.65 12.69
N LEU A 142 -10.37 -5.71 12.82
CA LEU A 142 -11.23 -4.58 13.16
C LEU A 142 -11.33 -4.48 14.68
N TYR A 143 -11.10 -3.28 15.21
CA TYR A 143 -11.26 -2.99 16.63
C TYR A 143 -12.31 -1.92 16.86
N SER A 144 -13.37 -2.30 17.58
CA SER A 144 -14.51 -1.45 17.89
C SER A 144 -14.69 -1.28 19.40
N GLN A 145 -15.16 -0.10 19.77
CA GLN A 145 -15.49 0.25 21.15
C GLN A 145 -16.88 0.86 21.22
N PHE A 146 -17.49 0.72 22.39
CA PHE A 146 -18.81 1.24 22.67
C PHE A 146 -18.96 1.49 24.16
N ALA A 147 -19.90 2.34 24.53
CA ALA A 147 -20.38 2.46 25.88
C ALA A 147 -21.84 2.92 25.90
N PHE A 148 -22.49 2.73 27.03
CA PHE A 148 -23.82 3.25 27.35
C PHE A 148 -24.00 3.26 28.87
N SER A 149 -25.07 3.91 29.32
CA SER A 149 -25.49 3.92 30.71
C SER A 149 -26.91 3.37 30.84
N PHE A 150 -27.11 2.48 31.82
CA PHE A 150 -28.44 2.09 32.26
C PHE A 150 -28.92 3.05 33.35
N VAL A 151 -29.88 3.91 33.00
CA VAL A 151 -30.45 4.93 33.87
C VAL A 151 -31.90 4.62 34.18
N VAL A 152 -32.20 4.34 35.45
CA VAL A 152 -33.56 3.99 35.89
C VAL A 152 -34.26 5.24 36.42
N PRO A 153 -35.37 5.68 35.80
CA PRO A 153 -36.15 6.79 36.33
C PRO A 153 -36.86 6.38 37.61
N LYS A 154 -36.62 7.12 38.69
CA LYS A 154 -37.38 6.99 39.93
C LYS A 154 -38.54 7.98 39.89
N GLN A 155 -39.76 7.46 39.86
CA GLN A 155 -40.98 8.25 39.76
C GLN A 155 -41.97 7.80 40.83
N THR A 156 -42.76 8.75 41.33
CA THR A 156 -43.92 8.46 42.16
C THR A 156 -45.14 8.49 41.25
N PHE A 157 -45.89 7.38 41.21
CA PHE A 157 -47.09 7.29 40.39
C PHE A 157 -48.30 7.78 41.17
N SER A 158 -49.15 8.58 40.53
CA SER A 158 -50.37 9.08 41.15
C SER A 158 -51.29 7.92 41.55
N GLY A 159 -51.74 7.91 42.80
CA GLY A 159 -52.60 6.86 43.35
C GLY A 159 -51.85 5.68 43.99
N ASP A 160 -50.53 5.58 43.77
CA ASP A 160 -49.71 4.62 44.48
C ASP A 160 -49.35 5.17 45.87
N CYS A 161 -49.51 4.35 46.91
CA CYS A 161 -48.96 4.64 48.24
C CYS A 161 -47.48 4.24 48.35
N ARG A 162 -47.02 3.31 47.51
CA ARG A 162 -45.63 2.87 47.41
C ARG A 162 -45.36 2.34 46.00
N THR A 163 -44.15 2.55 45.52
CA THR A 163 -43.65 1.98 44.27
C THR A 163 -42.28 1.38 44.53
N ASP A 164 -42.13 0.09 44.25
CA ASP A 164 -40.86 -0.63 44.41
C ASP A 164 -40.31 -1.00 43.03
N TYR A 165 -38.99 -0.95 42.87
CA TYR A 165 -38.32 -1.21 41.59
C TYR A 165 -37.46 -2.47 41.71
N ASN A 166 -37.61 -3.37 40.74
CA ASN A 166 -36.77 -4.56 40.62
C ASN A 166 -35.96 -4.49 39.32
N ILE A 167 -34.66 -4.23 39.46
CA ILE A 167 -33.77 -4.03 38.30
C ILE A 167 -33.29 -5.38 37.81
N CYS A 168 -33.80 -5.80 36.65
CA CYS A 168 -33.45 -7.10 36.09
C CYS A 168 -32.02 -7.10 35.54
N GLY A 169 -31.63 -6.01 34.87
CA GLY A 169 -30.31 -5.84 34.29
C GLY A 169 -30.37 -5.53 32.80
N TYR A 170 -29.27 -5.82 32.11
CA TYR A 170 -29.18 -5.66 30.67
C TYR A 170 -28.29 -6.72 30.01
N ASP A 171 -28.49 -6.91 28.71
CA ASP A 171 -27.59 -7.62 27.81
C ASP A 171 -27.23 -6.71 26.63
N TYR A 172 -26.16 -7.08 25.93
CA TYR A 172 -25.84 -6.47 24.65
C TYR A 172 -25.18 -7.49 23.73
N SER A 173 -25.27 -7.23 22.43
CA SER A 173 -24.49 -7.93 21.41
C SER A 173 -23.81 -6.92 20.50
N LEU A 174 -22.50 -7.11 20.30
CA LEU A 174 -21.72 -6.43 19.28
C LEU A 174 -21.56 -7.41 18.12
N THR A 175 -21.85 -6.98 16.90
CA THR A 175 -21.60 -7.77 15.69
C THR A 175 -20.92 -6.92 14.65
N ASP A 176 -19.80 -7.41 14.13
CA ASP A 176 -19.02 -6.74 13.10
C ASP A 176 -19.25 -7.41 11.73
N TYR A 177 -19.24 -6.58 10.70
CA TYR A 177 -19.49 -6.98 9.32
C TYR A 177 -18.44 -6.37 8.38
N LEU A 178 -18.09 -7.14 7.35
CA LEU A 178 -17.37 -6.69 6.15
C LEU A 178 -18.26 -6.95 4.94
N ASN A 179 -18.62 -5.92 4.20
CA ASN A 179 -19.51 -6.02 3.02
C ASN A 179 -20.80 -6.81 3.32
N ASN A 180 -21.42 -6.54 4.47
CA ASN A 180 -22.60 -7.23 5.01
C ASN A 180 -22.41 -8.69 5.45
N GLN A 181 -21.21 -9.28 5.30
CA GLN A 181 -20.87 -10.58 5.87
C GLN A 181 -20.36 -10.41 7.30
N GLN A 182 -20.91 -11.18 8.24
CA GLN A 182 -20.47 -11.15 9.64
C GLN A 182 -19.04 -11.69 9.76
N ILE A 183 -18.16 -10.92 10.42
CA ILE A 183 -16.75 -11.28 10.64
C ILE A 183 -16.43 -11.55 12.12
N GLY A 184 -17.27 -11.11 13.05
CA GLY A 184 -17.08 -11.39 14.47
C GLY A 184 -18.16 -10.82 15.38
N THR A 185 -18.09 -11.16 16.67
CA THR A 185 -19.05 -10.76 17.71
C THR A 185 -18.39 -10.16 18.95
N THR A 186 -17.11 -9.83 18.85
CA THR A 186 -16.34 -9.26 19.96
C THR A 186 -15.82 -7.88 19.58
N LYS A 187 -15.19 -7.16 20.52
CA LYS A 187 -14.56 -5.87 20.22
C LYS A 187 -13.46 -5.96 19.16
N LYS A 188 -12.90 -7.16 18.95
CA LYS A 188 -11.81 -7.47 18.05
C LYS A 188 -12.25 -8.57 17.10
N SER A 189 -12.35 -8.26 15.82
CA SER A 189 -12.85 -9.19 14.82
C SER A 189 -11.84 -9.28 13.69
N ASN A 190 -11.33 -10.48 13.43
CA ASN A 190 -10.44 -10.72 12.30
C ASN A 190 -11.26 -10.62 10.99
N PHE A 191 -10.65 -10.07 9.94
CA PHE A 191 -11.26 -10.00 8.63
C PHE A 191 -10.30 -10.53 7.56
N THR A 192 -10.89 -10.97 6.46
CA THR A 192 -10.22 -11.24 5.19
C THR A 192 -10.99 -10.50 4.12
N ALA A 193 -10.36 -9.49 3.53
CA ALA A 193 -10.90 -8.77 2.38
C ALA A 193 -10.73 -9.62 1.13
N SER A 194 -11.70 -9.53 0.23
CA SER A 194 -11.67 -10.17 -1.08
C SER A 194 -12.22 -9.19 -2.09
N GLY A 195 -11.43 -8.90 -3.12
CA GLY A 195 -11.81 -7.96 -4.17
C GLY A 195 -10.61 -7.47 -4.99
N GLY A 196 -9.40 -7.66 -4.45
CA GLY A 196 -8.16 -7.25 -5.10
C GLY A 196 -7.85 -5.77 -4.87
N HIS A 197 -6.73 -5.32 -5.42
CA HIS A 197 -6.27 -3.94 -5.27
C HIS A 197 -7.38 -2.94 -5.64
N ASN A 198 -7.56 -1.92 -4.80
CA ASN A 198 -8.52 -0.82 -4.97
C ASN A 198 -10.00 -1.19 -4.78
N SER A 199 -10.31 -2.43 -4.40
CA SER A 199 -11.69 -2.83 -4.13
C SER A 199 -12.22 -2.13 -2.87
N SER A 200 -13.46 -1.61 -2.94
CA SER A 200 -14.07 -0.92 -1.81
C SER A 200 -14.53 -1.92 -0.75
N GLN A 201 -14.10 -1.70 0.49
CA GLN A 201 -14.41 -2.53 1.65
C GLN A 201 -15.22 -1.70 2.66
N LEU A 202 -16.45 -2.13 2.96
CA LEU A 202 -17.32 -1.48 3.94
C LEU A 202 -17.32 -2.27 5.25
N PHE A 203 -16.69 -1.72 6.26
CA PHE A 203 -16.70 -2.24 7.62
C PHE A 203 -17.87 -1.62 8.39
N THR A 204 -18.64 -2.44 9.11
CA THR A 204 -19.77 -1.98 9.94
C THR A 204 -19.77 -2.71 11.27
N SER A 205 -19.88 -1.97 12.37
CA SER A 205 -20.08 -2.53 13.71
C SER A 205 -21.46 -2.17 14.21
N LYS A 206 -22.24 -3.16 14.64
CA LYS A 206 -23.61 -2.99 15.15
C LYS A 206 -23.67 -3.39 16.63
N LEU A 207 -24.20 -2.51 17.47
CA LEU A 207 -24.47 -2.78 18.87
C LEU A 207 -25.98 -2.87 19.08
N ASN A 208 -26.44 -3.98 19.63
CA ASN A 208 -27.80 -4.15 20.11
C ASN A 208 -27.77 -4.20 21.64
N ILE A 209 -28.52 -3.32 22.29
CA ILE A 209 -28.65 -3.25 23.75
C ILE A 209 -30.09 -3.61 24.10
N ARG A 210 -30.29 -4.46 25.12
CA ARG A 210 -31.61 -4.69 25.70
C ARG A 210 -31.49 -4.60 27.21
N LEU A 211 -32.43 -3.88 27.82
CA LEU A 211 -32.53 -3.79 29.27
C LEU A 211 -33.96 -3.99 29.73
N GLU A 212 -34.09 -4.35 31.00
CA GLU A 212 -35.37 -4.59 31.63
C GLU A 212 -35.32 -4.20 33.11
N TYR A 213 -36.42 -3.62 33.58
CA TYR A 213 -36.71 -3.46 34.99
C TYR A 213 -38.22 -3.53 35.22
N LEU A 214 -38.60 -3.97 36.42
CA LEU A 214 -39.99 -4.08 36.83
C LEU A 214 -40.31 -2.97 37.83
N ILE A 215 -41.52 -2.44 37.75
CA ILE A 215 -42.07 -1.48 38.71
C ILE A 215 -43.26 -2.13 39.39
N HIS A 216 -43.14 -2.42 40.68
CA HIS A 216 -44.21 -2.96 41.51
C HIS A 216 -45.01 -1.81 42.12
N HIS A 217 -46.30 -1.77 41.85
CA HIS A 217 -47.20 -0.72 42.28
C HIS A 217 -48.06 -1.19 43.45
N TYR A 218 -48.20 -0.33 44.45
CA TYR A 218 -49.00 -0.58 45.64
C TYR A 218 -50.01 0.55 45.86
N HIS A 219 -51.26 0.20 46.13
CA HIS A 219 -52.33 1.16 46.41
C HIS A 219 -52.85 1.05 47.83
N LEU A 220 -53.41 2.15 48.33
CA LEU A 220 -53.92 2.18 49.70
C LEU A 220 -55.27 1.46 49.77
N VAL A 221 -55.31 0.31 50.42
CA VAL A 221 -56.52 -0.49 50.60
C VAL A 221 -57.01 -0.36 52.02
N ARG A 222 -58.31 -0.09 52.18
CA ARG A 222 -58.98 -0.07 53.48
C ARG A 222 -59.52 -1.46 53.77
N HIS A 223 -58.95 -2.12 54.77
CA HIS A 223 -59.48 -3.37 55.30
C HIS A 223 -60.36 -3.04 56.48
N CYS A 224 -61.62 -3.48 56.45
CA CYS A 224 -62.55 -3.31 57.56
C CYS A 224 -62.84 -4.68 58.17
N GLY A 225 -62.41 -4.85 59.42
CA GLY A 225 -62.83 -5.96 60.26
C GLY A 225 -64.08 -5.61 61.07
N ARG A 226 -64.51 -6.54 61.92
CA ARG A 226 -65.73 -6.38 62.74
C ARG A 226 -65.68 -5.19 63.72
N PHE A 227 -64.49 -4.76 64.15
CA PHE A 227 -64.32 -3.74 65.19
C PHE A 227 -63.44 -2.54 64.80
N SER A 228 -62.77 -2.57 63.65
CA SER A 228 -61.90 -1.50 63.20
C SER A 228 -61.62 -1.60 61.70
N CYS A 229 -61.34 -0.47 61.07
CA CYS A 229 -60.73 -0.44 59.75
C CYS A 229 -59.28 0.03 59.86
N TRP A 230 -58.40 -0.52 59.05
CA TRP A 230 -57.03 -0.06 58.89
C TRP A 230 -56.71 0.07 57.40
N TYR A 231 -55.68 0.86 57.09
CA TYR A 231 -55.18 1.01 55.73
C TYR A 231 -53.87 0.25 55.59
N THR A 232 -53.72 -0.52 54.52
CA THR A 232 -52.46 -1.12 54.11
C THR A 232 -52.12 -0.70 52.69
N CYS A 233 -50.84 -0.80 52.35
CA CYS A 233 -50.34 -0.49 51.02
C CYS A 233 -50.15 -1.82 50.27
N ASP A 234 -51.20 -2.26 49.59
CA ASP A 234 -51.29 -3.61 49.02
C ASP A 234 -50.80 -3.61 47.58
N TYR A 235 -50.08 -4.67 47.20
CA TYR A 235 -49.62 -4.89 45.83
C TYR A 235 -50.82 -5.09 44.91
N TYR A 236 -50.85 -4.40 43.77
CA TYR A 236 -51.94 -4.58 42.80
C TYR A 236 -51.47 -4.84 41.36
N LYS A 237 -50.30 -4.34 40.95
CA LYS A 237 -49.77 -4.62 39.60
C LYS A 237 -48.24 -4.50 39.52
N THR A 238 -47.69 -5.10 38.47
CA THR A 238 -46.30 -4.87 38.04
C THR A 238 -46.29 -4.36 36.61
N ASP A 239 -45.61 -3.23 36.39
CA ASP A 239 -45.26 -2.76 35.05
C ASP A 239 -43.91 -3.35 34.64
N ASP A 240 -43.84 -3.97 33.46
CA ASP A 240 -42.60 -4.46 32.84
C ASP A 240 -42.08 -3.40 31.86
N LYS A 241 -40.90 -2.84 32.15
CA LYS A 241 -40.25 -1.81 31.31
C LYS A 241 -39.06 -2.42 30.57
N LYS A 242 -39.29 -2.72 29.30
CA LYS A 242 -38.26 -3.17 28.36
C LYS A 242 -37.84 -2.03 27.44
N THR A 243 -36.54 -1.88 27.26
CA THR A 243 -35.99 -0.93 26.30
C THR A 243 -34.96 -1.62 25.43
N THR A 244 -35.06 -1.40 24.13
CA THR A 244 -34.05 -1.85 23.16
C THR A 244 -33.49 -0.66 22.41
N LEU A 245 -32.22 -0.74 22.04
CA LEU A 245 -31.56 0.22 21.17
C LEU A 245 -30.59 -0.52 20.27
N GLN A 246 -30.64 -0.19 18.98
CA GLN A 246 -29.65 -0.64 18.00
C GLN A 246 -28.95 0.58 17.43
N ILE A 247 -27.62 0.60 17.52
CA ILE A 247 -26.77 1.64 16.93
C ILE A 247 -25.67 0.98 16.09
N GLN A 248 -25.10 1.74 15.16
CA GLN A 248 -24.02 1.26 14.30
C GLN A 248 -23.03 2.37 13.95
N ASP A 249 -21.79 1.97 13.67
CA ASP A 249 -20.76 2.80 13.04
C ASP A 249 -20.25 2.08 11.79
N SER A 250 -19.82 2.84 10.78
CA SER A 250 -19.25 2.27 9.56
C SER A 250 -17.99 3.02 9.15
N LYS A 251 -17.04 2.28 8.58
CA LYS A 251 -15.79 2.82 8.03
C LYS A 251 -15.56 2.21 6.66
N GLN A 252 -15.37 3.06 5.66
CA GLN A 252 -15.02 2.63 4.31
C GLN A 252 -13.49 2.62 4.17
N ALA A 253 -12.97 1.56 3.58
CA ALA A 253 -11.57 1.42 3.21
C ALA A 253 -11.44 0.84 1.80
N ARG A 254 -10.22 0.79 1.27
CA ARG A 254 -9.90 0.06 0.04
C ARG A 254 -8.88 -1.02 0.34
N GLU A 255 -9.03 -2.16 -0.30
CA GLU A 255 -8.05 -3.24 -0.22
C GLU A 255 -6.79 -2.84 -1.00
N TYR A 256 -5.64 -2.96 -0.35
CA TYR A 256 -4.34 -2.78 -0.98
C TYR A 256 -3.74 -4.14 -1.26
N SER A 257 -3.47 -4.41 -2.53
CA SER A 257 -2.65 -5.55 -2.97
C SER A 257 -1.47 -5.00 -3.75
N PHE A 258 -0.28 -5.47 -3.38
CA PHE A 258 0.97 -5.13 -4.03
C PHE A 258 1.44 -6.32 -4.85
N ILE A 259 1.83 -6.05 -6.09
CA ILE A 259 2.38 -7.04 -7.00
C ILE A 259 3.60 -6.39 -7.63
N ASP A 260 4.74 -7.07 -7.55
CA ASP A 260 5.98 -6.65 -8.16
C ASP A 260 6.63 -7.75 -9.02
N PHE A 261 7.49 -7.32 -9.93
CA PHE A 261 8.22 -8.16 -10.89
C PHE A 261 9.67 -7.69 -10.96
N PRO A 262 10.52 -8.13 -10.03
CA PRO A 262 11.92 -7.77 -10.06
C PRO A 262 12.73 -8.71 -10.97
N ASN A 263 13.73 -8.15 -11.64
CA ASN A 263 14.72 -8.91 -12.40
C ASN A 263 16.07 -8.20 -12.33
N ALA A 264 17.17 -8.95 -12.39
CA ALA A 264 18.50 -8.39 -12.45
C ALA A 264 19.42 -9.26 -13.31
N ILE A 265 20.30 -8.61 -14.06
CA ILE A 265 21.28 -9.25 -14.93
C ILE A 265 22.66 -8.64 -14.72
N ILE A 266 23.69 -9.48 -14.66
CA ILE A 266 25.08 -9.05 -14.67
C ILE A 266 25.55 -8.97 -16.12
N ASP A 267 25.87 -7.76 -16.57
CA ASP A 267 26.40 -7.50 -17.91
C ASP A 267 27.89 -7.84 -17.97
N GLU A 268 28.65 -7.39 -16.97
CA GLU A 268 30.10 -7.54 -16.93
C GLU A 268 30.54 -7.88 -15.52
N ASN A 269 31.42 -8.87 -15.39
CA ASN A 269 31.99 -9.26 -14.10
C ASN A 269 33.49 -9.46 -14.25
N THR A 270 34.26 -8.52 -13.72
CA THR A 270 35.72 -8.57 -13.69
C THR A 270 36.21 -8.84 -12.27
N SER A 271 37.53 -8.94 -12.09
CA SER A 271 38.16 -9.01 -10.77
C SER A 271 38.10 -7.71 -9.97
N GLU A 272 37.71 -6.60 -10.60
CA GLU A 272 37.67 -5.27 -9.97
C GLU A 272 36.24 -4.78 -9.74
N TYR A 273 35.33 -5.05 -10.68
CA TYR A 273 33.94 -4.63 -10.59
C TYR A 273 32.94 -5.62 -11.20
N THR A 274 31.69 -5.45 -10.81
CA THR A 274 30.50 -6.07 -11.38
C THR A 274 29.60 -4.94 -11.90
N LYS A 275 29.31 -4.96 -13.20
CA LYS A 275 28.36 -4.05 -13.85
C LYS A 275 27.11 -4.83 -14.22
N GLY A 276 25.94 -4.25 -14.01
CA GLY A 276 24.69 -4.92 -14.33
C GLY A 276 23.50 -3.99 -14.34
N TRP A 277 22.33 -4.58 -14.57
CA TRP A 277 21.06 -3.90 -14.53
C TRP A 277 20.15 -4.56 -13.52
N PHE A 278 19.40 -3.73 -12.80
CA PHE A 278 18.28 -4.16 -11.99
C PHE A 278 17.02 -3.46 -12.51
N PHE A 279 15.93 -4.21 -12.58
CA PHE A 279 14.62 -3.73 -12.97
C PHE A 279 13.59 -4.20 -11.96
N ILE A 280 12.62 -3.34 -11.71
CA ILE A 280 11.41 -3.69 -10.98
C ILE A 280 10.24 -2.98 -11.61
N ALA A 281 9.16 -3.72 -11.84
CA ALA A 281 7.85 -3.19 -12.15
C ALA A 281 6.88 -3.52 -11.01
N SER A 282 6.02 -2.59 -10.61
CA SER A 282 4.99 -2.82 -9.60
C SER A 282 3.68 -2.10 -9.94
N ASN A 283 2.55 -2.68 -9.55
CA ASN A 283 1.22 -2.09 -9.81
C ASN A 283 0.98 -0.82 -8.99
N GLU A 284 1.74 -0.63 -7.91
CA GLU A 284 1.72 0.52 -7.02
C GLU A 284 3.13 1.08 -6.82
N ASP A 285 3.25 2.30 -6.29
CA ASP A 285 4.57 2.74 -5.82
C ASP A 285 5.06 1.79 -4.71
N TYR A 286 6.36 1.57 -4.63
CA TYR A 286 7.01 0.88 -3.52
C TYR A 286 7.34 1.88 -2.41
N ASN A 287 7.30 1.49 -1.15
CA ASN A 287 7.72 2.39 -0.06
C ASN A 287 9.22 2.62 -0.10
N LYS A 288 9.91 1.48 -0.09
CA LYS A 288 11.33 1.37 -0.05
C LYS A 288 11.72 0.13 -0.84
N ILE A 289 12.77 0.24 -1.62
CA ILE A 289 13.46 -0.88 -2.24
C ILE A 289 14.88 -0.85 -1.72
N ARG A 290 15.42 -2.02 -1.43
CA ARG A 290 16.82 -2.21 -1.06
C ARG A 290 17.42 -3.30 -1.91
N PHE A 291 18.18 -2.89 -2.93
CA PHE A 291 18.95 -3.79 -3.79
C PHE A 291 20.36 -3.92 -3.25
N LEU A 292 20.79 -5.15 -3.00
CA LEU A 292 22.11 -5.50 -2.51
C LEU A 292 22.85 -6.29 -3.60
N ALA A 293 24.09 -5.89 -3.87
CA ALA A 293 25.01 -6.58 -4.78
C ALA A 293 26.35 -6.79 -4.03
N GLY A 294 26.50 -7.96 -3.40
CA GLY A 294 27.57 -8.21 -2.43
C GLY A 294 27.44 -7.28 -1.21
N ASN A 295 28.48 -6.48 -0.94
CA ASN A 295 28.50 -5.50 0.17
C ASN A 295 28.03 -4.09 -0.25
N SER A 296 27.45 -3.98 -1.45
CA SER A 296 27.04 -2.73 -2.07
C SER A 296 25.53 -2.63 -2.08
N GLU A 297 24.98 -1.43 -1.92
CA GLU A 297 23.55 -1.23 -1.68
C GLU A 297 23.01 -0.02 -2.44
N ILE A 298 21.90 -0.21 -3.15
CA ILE A 298 21.03 0.87 -3.66
C ILE A 298 19.73 0.81 -2.87
N THR A 299 19.38 1.91 -2.22
CA THR A 299 18.07 2.09 -1.61
C THR A 299 17.28 3.14 -2.41
N LEU A 300 16.06 2.79 -2.81
CA LEU A 300 15.08 3.70 -3.39
C LEU A 300 13.97 3.90 -2.35
N GLN A 301 13.56 5.13 -2.06
CA GLN A 301 12.46 5.40 -1.15
C GLN A 301 11.49 6.41 -1.77
N SER A 302 10.23 6.02 -1.93
CA SER A 302 9.19 6.88 -2.52
C SER A 302 8.15 7.33 -1.50
N ARG A 303 8.12 6.74 -0.29
CA ARG A 303 7.15 7.12 0.75
C ARG A 303 7.80 7.49 2.06
N GLU A 304 7.13 8.38 2.77
CA GLU A 304 7.38 8.67 4.18
C GLU A 304 6.12 8.41 5.01
N TYR A 305 6.32 7.79 6.16
CA TYR A 305 5.29 7.42 7.11
C TYR A 305 5.31 8.29 8.35
N LYS A 306 4.12 8.64 8.81
CA LYS A 306 3.87 9.25 10.10
C LYS A 306 2.60 8.65 10.71
N PHE A 307 2.27 8.99 11.95
CA PHE A 307 0.95 8.68 12.49
C PHE A 307 -0.01 9.86 12.32
N ARG A 308 -1.24 9.55 11.97
CA ARG A 308 -2.39 10.43 12.07
C ARG A 308 -3.18 10.09 13.32
N ILE A 309 -3.58 11.12 14.05
CA ILE A 309 -4.35 10.97 15.29
C ILE A 309 -5.84 11.09 14.97
N GLU A 310 -6.62 10.10 15.42
CA GLU A 310 -8.08 10.05 15.31
C GLU A 310 -8.73 9.87 16.69
N ASN A 311 -10.06 10.00 16.78
CA ASN A 311 -10.85 9.66 17.98
C ASN A 311 -10.42 10.38 19.27
N THR A 312 -10.15 11.69 19.21
CA THR A 312 -10.00 12.57 20.39
C THR A 312 -11.16 12.36 21.37
N PRO A 313 -10.97 12.41 22.71
CA PRO A 313 -9.72 12.61 23.45
C PRO A 313 -8.89 11.33 23.65
N TYR A 314 -9.29 10.20 23.07
CA TYR A 314 -8.56 8.94 23.20
C TYR A 314 -7.32 8.88 22.29
N ASN A 315 -7.34 9.62 21.17
CA ASN A 315 -6.20 9.78 20.26
C ASN A 315 -5.67 8.44 19.71
N SER A 316 -6.53 7.64 19.07
CA SER A 316 -6.06 6.45 18.35
C SER A 316 -5.14 6.84 17.20
N LEU A 317 -4.19 5.99 16.87
CA LEU A 317 -3.21 6.21 15.80
C LEU A 317 -3.56 5.38 14.57
N VAL A 318 -3.47 6.01 13.40
CA VAL A 318 -3.53 5.35 12.10
C VAL A 318 -2.26 5.74 11.35
N VAL A 319 -1.64 4.80 10.64
CA VAL A 319 -0.47 5.12 9.80
C VAL A 319 -0.94 6.02 8.66
N GLU A 320 -0.21 7.09 8.37
CA GLU A 320 -0.44 7.98 7.22
C GLU A 320 0.83 8.00 6.38
N SER A 321 0.69 7.76 5.07
CA SER A 321 1.76 7.86 4.10
C SER A 321 1.67 9.18 3.33
N SER A 322 2.84 9.67 2.93
CA SER A 322 2.96 10.70 1.92
C SER A 322 3.90 10.23 0.82
N VAL A 323 3.44 10.30 -0.42
CA VAL A 323 4.26 10.03 -1.60
C VAL A 323 5.23 11.18 -1.78
N LYS A 324 6.51 10.86 -1.94
CA LYS A 324 7.63 11.78 -2.16
C LYS A 324 8.33 11.43 -3.48
N PRO A 325 9.03 12.38 -4.10
CA PRO A 325 9.95 12.05 -5.18
C PRO A 325 10.93 10.96 -4.72
N VAL A 326 11.17 9.96 -5.57
CA VAL A 326 12.03 8.83 -5.21
C VAL A 326 13.43 9.31 -4.83
N LYS A 327 13.79 9.12 -3.57
CA LYS A 327 15.14 9.38 -3.06
C LYS A 327 16.00 8.15 -3.28
N ILE A 328 17.12 8.32 -3.97
CA ILE A 328 18.13 7.28 -4.15
C ILE A 328 19.27 7.51 -3.17
N THR A 329 19.64 6.46 -2.44
CA THR A 329 20.85 6.45 -1.63
C THR A 329 21.68 5.23 -2.00
N THR A 330 22.97 5.43 -2.19
CA THR A 330 23.90 4.35 -2.55
C THR A 330 24.96 4.16 -1.46
N LYS A 331 25.45 2.93 -1.33
CA LYS A 331 26.59 2.57 -0.49
C LYS A 331 27.48 1.62 -1.28
N ASN A 332 28.71 2.05 -1.57
CA ASN A 332 29.71 1.28 -2.34
C ASN A 332 29.23 0.82 -3.74
N ILE A 333 28.26 1.50 -4.35
CA ILE A 333 27.73 1.19 -5.67
C ILE A 333 27.48 2.50 -6.43
N GLY A 334 27.87 2.52 -7.70
CA GLY A 334 27.58 3.61 -8.63
C GLY A 334 26.27 3.34 -9.38
N VAL A 335 25.44 4.37 -9.54
CA VAL A 335 24.31 4.36 -10.48
C VAL A 335 24.78 5.05 -11.74
N LEU A 336 24.94 4.28 -12.82
CA LEU A 336 25.41 4.77 -14.11
C LEU A 336 24.27 5.41 -14.91
N ASP A 337 23.09 4.81 -14.84
CA ASP A 337 21.89 5.25 -15.53
C ASP A 337 20.63 4.81 -14.79
N ARG A 338 19.53 5.54 -14.97
CA ARG A 338 18.22 5.22 -14.40
C ARG A 338 17.11 5.64 -15.35
N GLU A 339 16.27 4.68 -15.69
CA GLU A 339 15.03 4.90 -16.43
C GLU A 339 13.84 4.62 -15.52
N THR A 340 12.83 5.50 -15.55
CA THR A 340 11.58 5.33 -14.82
C THR A 340 10.41 5.57 -15.75
N GLY A 341 9.33 4.81 -15.59
CA GLY A 341 8.14 5.05 -16.41
C GLY A 341 6.92 4.27 -15.94
N VAL A 342 5.90 4.27 -16.79
CA VAL A 342 4.66 3.52 -16.61
C VAL A 342 4.48 2.59 -17.80
N LEU A 343 4.40 1.29 -17.55
CA LEU A 343 3.99 0.29 -18.51
C LEU A 343 2.46 0.21 -18.50
N ASN A 344 1.84 0.51 -19.64
CA ASN A 344 0.45 0.15 -19.87
C ASN A 344 0.33 -1.37 -20.12
N GLY A 345 -0.88 -1.91 -20.18
CA GLY A 345 -1.09 -3.35 -20.39
C GLY A 345 -0.31 -3.91 -21.59
N GLN A 346 -0.29 -3.21 -22.73
CA GLN A 346 0.46 -3.66 -23.92
C GLN A 346 1.97 -3.65 -23.69
N ALA A 347 2.52 -2.57 -23.12
CA ALA A 347 3.95 -2.45 -22.84
C ALA A 347 4.39 -3.45 -21.76
N PHE A 348 3.51 -3.77 -20.80
CA PHE A 348 3.75 -4.79 -19.79
C PHE A 348 3.67 -6.20 -20.39
N GLU A 349 2.74 -6.45 -21.31
CA GLU A 349 2.71 -7.69 -22.07
C GLU A 349 3.98 -7.88 -22.90
N ASP A 350 4.43 -6.84 -23.60
CA ASP A 350 5.69 -6.85 -24.35
C ASP A 350 6.88 -7.07 -23.41
N TYR A 351 6.90 -6.45 -22.22
CA TYR A 351 7.91 -6.72 -21.20
C TYR A 351 7.89 -8.20 -20.78
N LEU A 352 6.74 -8.75 -20.43
CA LEU A 352 6.64 -10.15 -19.99
C LEU A 352 7.10 -11.11 -21.09
N LYS A 353 6.72 -10.88 -22.35
CA LYS A 353 7.13 -11.73 -23.48
C LYS A 353 8.64 -11.85 -23.63
N HIS A 354 9.38 -10.77 -23.35
CA HIS A 354 10.82 -10.69 -23.64
C HIS A 354 11.70 -10.75 -22.39
N GLY A 355 11.22 -10.30 -21.23
CA GLY A 355 11.98 -10.25 -19.99
C GLY A 355 11.63 -11.37 -19.00
N GLU A 356 10.39 -11.88 -19.05
CA GLU A 356 9.90 -12.95 -18.18
C GLU A 356 9.05 -13.96 -18.97
N PRO A 357 9.61 -14.62 -20.02
CA PRO A 357 8.84 -15.44 -20.96
C PRO A 357 8.12 -16.60 -20.28
N PHE A 358 8.66 -17.11 -19.17
CA PHE A 358 8.00 -18.15 -18.37
C PHE A 358 6.75 -17.63 -17.66
N LEU A 359 6.81 -16.43 -17.07
CA LEU A 359 5.65 -15.81 -16.44
C LEU A 359 4.62 -15.42 -17.50
N TYR A 360 5.06 -14.91 -18.66
CA TYR A 360 4.19 -14.69 -19.80
C TYR A 360 3.46 -15.96 -20.21
N TYR A 361 4.17 -17.08 -20.40
CA TYR A 361 3.59 -18.38 -20.72
C TYR A 361 2.57 -18.83 -19.66
N ILE A 362 2.88 -18.68 -18.37
CA ILE A 362 1.94 -19.02 -17.29
C ILE A 362 0.68 -18.17 -17.38
N LEU A 363 0.82 -16.84 -17.45
CA LEU A 363 -0.33 -15.94 -17.42
C LEU A 363 -1.17 -16.08 -18.69
N HIS A 364 -0.53 -16.03 -19.86
CA HIS A 364 -1.19 -16.02 -21.15
C HIS A 364 -1.62 -17.42 -21.59
N ASP A 365 -0.71 -18.40 -21.63
CA ASP A 365 -0.99 -19.70 -22.25
C ASP A 365 -1.63 -20.70 -21.27
N LEU A 366 -1.24 -20.69 -19.99
CA LEU A 366 -1.81 -21.61 -18.99
C LEU A 366 -3.11 -21.09 -18.38
N PHE A 367 -3.16 -19.80 -18.02
CA PHE A 367 -4.33 -19.20 -17.37
C PHE A 367 -5.25 -18.42 -18.32
N GLY A 368 -4.85 -18.19 -19.57
CA GLY A 368 -5.67 -17.44 -20.53
C GLY A 368 -5.86 -15.96 -20.18
N ILE A 369 -4.97 -15.40 -19.35
CA ILE A 369 -5.04 -14.00 -18.91
C ILE A 369 -4.47 -13.13 -20.03
N ASN A 370 -5.35 -12.34 -20.66
CA ASN A 370 -4.92 -11.31 -21.59
C ASN A 370 -4.33 -10.11 -20.82
N VAL A 371 -2.99 -10.08 -20.71
CA VAL A 371 -2.26 -9.05 -19.97
C VAL A 371 -2.47 -7.65 -20.55
N SER A 372 -2.54 -7.50 -21.89
CA SER A 372 -2.81 -6.19 -22.50
C SER A 372 -4.19 -5.64 -22.22
N ALA A 373 -5.16 -6.50 -21.87
CA ALA A 373 -6.51 -6.09 -21.50
C ALA A 373 -6.65 -5.69 -20.02
N LEU A 374 -5.65 -5.93 -19.18
CA LEU A 374 -5.70 -5.54 -17.78
C LEU A 374 -5.60 -4.02 -17.66
N PRO A 375 -6.53 -3.34 -16.97
CA PRO A 375 -6.50 -1.89 -16.76
C PRO A 375 -5.44 -1.49 -15.70
N ILE A 376 -4.39 -2.28 -15.55
CA ILE A 376 -3.37 -2.12 -14.53
C ILE A 376 -2.18 -1.40 -15.17
N GLN A 377 -1.79 -0.29 -14.55
CA GLN A 377 -0.57 0.41 -14.90
C GLN A 377 0.53 -0.06 -13.97
N PHE A 378 1.65 -0.50 -14.53
CA PHE A 378 2.82 -0.86 -13.74
C PHE A 378 3.83 0.28 -13.80
N LYS A 379 4.23 0.79 -12.65
CA LYS A 379 5.36 1.71 -12.54
C LYS A 379 6.63 0.88 -12.55
N TYR A 380 7.66 1.34 -13.25
CA TYR A 380 8.93 0.65 -13.26
C TYR A 380 10.10 1.57 -12.96
N ASP A 381 11.13 0.96 -12.38
CA ASP A 381 12.45 1.51 -12.17
C ASP A 381 13.46 0.55 -12.78
N ARG A 382 14.30 1.07 -13.66
CA ARG A 382 15.41 0.35 -14.29
C ARG A 382 16.70 1.07 -14.00
N ILE A 383 17.67 0.39 -13.41
CA ILE A 383 18.90 0.99 -12.90
C ILE A 383 20.11 0.23 -13.43
N ASN A 384 21.01 0.94 -14.11
CA ASN A 384 22.34 0.46 -14.46
C ASN A 384 23.29 0.73 -13.30
N PHE A 385 23.93 -0.31 -12.78
CA PHE A 385 24.78 -0.21 -11.61
C PHE A 385 26.20 -0.70 -11.85
N LEU A 386 27.13 -0.18 -11.04
CA LEU A 386 28.52 -0.60 -10.97
C LEU A 386 28.93 -0.83 -9.52
N ALA A 387 29.21 -2.08 -9.16
CA ALA A 387 29.61 -2.51 -7.82
C ALA A 387 31.04 -3.08 -7.82
N PRO A 388 31.78 -3.10 -6.70
CA PRO A 388 33.06 -3.81 -6.58
C PRO A 388 32.92 -5.34 -6.77
N ALA A 389 33.95 -5.97 -7.35
CA ALA A 389 34.02 -7.34 -7.93
C ALA A 389 33.57 -8.58 -7.13
N ALA A 390 33.01 -8.41 -5.93
CA ALA A 390 32.53 -9.52 -5.11
C ALA A 390 31.01 -9.79 -5.25
N ALA A 391 30.32 -9.11 -6.18
CA ALA A 391 28.87 -9.05 -6.20
C ALA A 391 28.22 -10.13 -7.12
N THR A 392 28.49 -11.41 -6.88
CA THR A 392 27.76 -12.47 -7.61
C THR A 392 26.37 -12.74 -7.03
N ASN A 393 26.18 -12.46 -5.73
CA ASN A 393 24.90 -12.65 -5.06
C ASN A 393 24.19 -11.30 -4.95
N CYS A 394 23.08 -11.18 -5.66
CA CYS A 394 22.18 -10.05 -5.52
C CYS A 394 20.93 -10.44 -4.75
N THR A 395 20.52 -9.58 -3.82
CA THR A 395 19.25 -9.68 -3.13
C THR A 395 18.47 -8.39 -3.29
N LEU A 396 17.16 -8.49 -3.31
CA LEU A 396 16.27 -7.34 -3.37
C LEU A 396 15.22 -7.48 -2.27
N GLU A 397 15.08 -6.45 -1.47
CA GLU A 397 14.00 -6.31 -0.49
C GLU A 397 13.06 -5.22 -1.00
N VAL A 398 11.80 -5.57 -1.22
CA VAL A 398 10.76 -4.63 -1.65
C VAL A 398 9.76 -4.47 -0.53
N TYR A 399 9.53 -3.23 -0.12
CA TYR A 399 8.65 -2.90 1.00
C TYR A 399 7.42 -2.18 0.47
N SER A 400 6.24 -2.75 0.70
CA SER A 400 4.93 -2.16 0.41
C SER A 400 4.24 -1.67 1.70
N HIS A 401 3.03 -1.10 1.62
CA HIS A 401 2.29 -0.67 2.82
C HIS A 401 2.14 -1.78 3.88
N PHE A 402 2.03 -3.03 3.46
CA PHE A 402 1.64 -4.14 4.34
C PHE A 402 2.52 -5.38 4.19
N GLU A 403 3.34 -5.46 3.14
CA GLU A 403 4.11 -6.64 2.78
C GLU A 403 5.59 -6.30 2.60
N THR A 404 6.42 -7.32 2.74
CA THR A 404 7.85 -7.23 2.46
C THR A 404 8.25 -8.46 1.69
N ASP A 405 8.65 -8.25 0.45
CA ASP A 405 9.08 -9.30 -0.46
C ASP A 405 10.60 -9.34 -0.53
N ASN A 406 11.17 -10.54 -0.36
CA ASN A 406 12.60 -10.76 -0.32
C ASN A 406 13.00 -11.71 -1.45
N TYR A 407 13.73 -11.18 -2.42
CA TYR A 407 14.22 -11.91 -3.57
C TYR A 407 15.71 -12.20 -3.39
N SER A 408 16.08 -13.47 -3.33
CA SER A 408 17.47 -13.92 -3.25
C SER A 408 17.97 -14.43 -4.59
N ASN A 409 19.27 -14.30 -4.86
CA ASN A 409 19.91 -14.73 -6.12
C ASN A 409 19.27 -14.09 -7.37
N LEU A 410 18.90 -12.82 -7.25
CA LEU A 410 18.18 -12.10 -8.30
C LEU A 410 19.05 -11.91 -9.55
N CYS A 411 20.36 -11.72 -9.37
CA CYS A 411 21.29 -11.50 -10.48
C CYS A 411 21.52 -12.77 -11.27
N LYS A 412 20.97 -12.79 -12.48
CA LYS A 412 21.30 -13.79 -13.51
C LYS A 412 22.62 -13.40 -14.16
N ASN A 413 23.54 -14.34 -14.29
CA ASN A 413 24.74 -14.19 -15.11
C ASN A 413 24.66 -15.20 -16.26
N PRO A 414 23.90 -14.91 -17.32
CA PRO A 414 23.80 -15.82 -18.45
C PRO A 414 25.19 -16.04 -19.04
N ASN A 415 25.52 -17.30 -19.34
CA ASN A 415 26.76 -17.65 -20.03
C ASN A 415 26.64 -17.35 -21.54
N GLN A 416 26.31 -16.10 -21.85
CA GLN A 416 26.18 -15.56 -23.19
C GLN A 416 27.26 -14.48 -23.39
N GLN A 417 27.74 -14.37 -24.62
CA GLN A 417 28.66 -13.34 -25.10
C GLN A 417 28.07 -12.68 -26.35
N PRO A 418 27.06 -11.81 -26.17
CA PRO A 418 26.39 -11.14 -27.28
C PRO A 418 27.35 -10.23 -28.05
N LYS A 419 27.31 -10.32 -29.38
CA LYS A 419 28.19 -9.57 -30.29
C LYS A 419 27.42 -9.00 -31.47
N ILE A 420 27.66 -7.73 -31.76
CA ILE A 420 27.14 -7.06 -32.96
C ILE A 420 28.27 -6.94 -33.98
N ASN A 421 28.07 -7.48 -35.18
CA ASN A 421 28.94 -7.22 -36.33
C ASN A 421 28.29 -6.16 -37.22
N LEU A 422 29.02 -5.05 -37.45
CA LEU A 422 28.59 -3.98 -38.34
C LEU A 422 29.27 -4.07 -39.70
N SER A 423 28.50 -3.87 -40.77
CA SER A 423 28.98 -3.71 -42.13
C SER A 423 28.28 -2.54 -42.82
N ILE A 424 29.00 -1.87 -43.72
CA ILE A 424 28.46 -0.77 -44.53
C ILE A 424 28.19 -1.29 -45.94
N GLU A 425 26.99 -1.03 -46.44
CA GLU A 425 26.51 -1.44 -47.76
C GLU A 425 26.03 -0.21 -48.55
N ASN A 426 26.07 -0.27 -49.88
CA ASN A 426 25.47 0.72 -50.78
C ASN A 426 25.83 2.19 -50.46
N ILE A 427 27.13 2.49 -50.36
CA ILE A 427 27.61 3.86 -50.11
C ILE A 427 27.38 4.72 -51.35
N SER A 428 26.54 5.75 -51.23
CA SER A 428 26.36 6.82 -52.21
C SER A 428 27.00 8.13 -51.72
N ASN A 429 26.92 9.20 -52.50
CA ASN A 429 27.43 10.52 -52.06
C ASN A 429 26.54 11.17 -50.99
N SER A 430 25.26 10.79 -50.89
CA SER A 430 24.30 11.39 -49.96
C SER A 430 23.88 10.45 -48.83
N SER A 431 24.02 9.15 -48.99
CA SER A 431 23.55 8.15 -48.04
C SER A 431 24.40 6.88 -48.04
N PHE A 432 24.19 6.04 -47.03
CA PHE A 432 24.75 4.69 -46.95
C PHE A 432 23.78 3.80 -46.16
N ILE A 433 23.92 2.49 -46.32
CA ILE A 433 23.18 1.50 -45.54
C ILE A 433 24.14 0.86 -44.54
N VAL A 434 23.70 0.74 -43.29
CA VAL A 434 24.39 0.00 -42.24
C VAL A 434 23.63 -1.29 -42.02
N LYS A 435 24.33 -2.41 -42.05
CA LYS A 435 23.82 -3.70 -41.62
C LYS A 435 24.46 -4.08 -40.30
N ALA A 436 23.63 -4.44 -39.33
CA ALA A 436 24.09 -4.98 -38.04
C ALA A 436 23.58 -6.41 -37.91
N VAL A 437 24.48 -7.35 -37.61
CA VAL A 437 24.15 -8.76 -37.33
C VAL A 437 24.44 -9.05 -35.87
N PHE A 438 23.42 -9.47 -35.14
CA PHE A 438 23.46 -9.72 -33.70
C PHE A 438 23.34 -11.21 -33.39
N TYR A 439 24.33 -11.73 -32.67
CA TYR A 439 24.44 -13.15 -32.37
C TYR A 439 25.18 -13.36 -31.04
N ASP A 440 25.02 -14.54 -30.47
CA ASP A 440 25.82 -14.97 -29.32
C ASP A 440 27.13 -15.61 -29.81
N GLU A 441 28.27 -15.09 -29.38
CA GLU A 441 29.60 -15.50 -29.88
C GLU A 441 29.96 -16.95 -29.48
N LEU A 442 29.48 -17.42 -28.33
CA LEU A 442 29.78 -18.76 -27.84
C LEU A 442 28.99 -19.85 -28.59
N SER A 443 27.70 -19.64 -28.78
CA SER A 443 26.81 -20.60 -29.47
C SER A 443 26.71 -20.37 -30.98
N ASN A 444 27.14 -19.20 -31.47
CA ASN A 444 26.97 -18.74 -32.84
C ASN A 444 25.49 -18.73 -33.31
N VAL A 445 24.56 -18.54 -32.37
CA VAL A 445 23.12 -18.45 -32.63
C VAL A 445 22.73 -16.99 -32.82
N SER A 446 22.01 -16.69 -33.90
CA SER A 446 21.44 -15.37 -34.16
C SER A 446 20.43 -14.97 -33.09
N LEU A 447 20.50 -13.72 -32.63
CA LEU A 447 19.60 -13.15 -31.64
C LEU A 447 18.49 -12.37 -32.33
N GLN A 448 17.37 -13.06 -32.61
CA GLN A 448 16.18 -12.53 -33.26
C GLN A 448 15.29 -11.70 -32.30
N ASP A 449 14.45 -10.83 -32.88
CA ASP A 449 13.48 -9.99 -32.16
C ASP A 449 14.09 -9.04 -31.10
N LYS A 450 15.37 -8.69 -31.28
CA LYS A 450 16.12 -7.79 -30.38
C LYS A 450 16.14 -6.36 -30.93
N LYS A 451 15.90 -5.38 -30.06
CA LYS A 451 15.91 -3.95 -30.42
C LYS A 451 17.34 -3.40 -30.38
N ILE A 452 17.88 -3.03 -31.54
CA ILE A 452 19.20 -2.41 -31.68
C ILE A 452 19.03 -0.93 -31.99
N ASN A 453 19.71 -0.09 -31.23
CA ASN A 453 19.82 1.34 -31.50
C ASN A 453 21.03 1.62 -32.39
N LEU A 454 20.80 2.02 -33.64
CA LEU A 454 21.83 2.45 -34.56
C LEU A 454 21.90 3.98 -34.57
N THR A 455 23.07 4.53 -34.25
CA THR A 455 23.31 5.97 -34.16
C THR A 455 24.40 6.41 -35.14
N TYR A 456 24.13 7.48 -35.89
CA TYR A 456 25.07 8.14 -36.78
C TYR A 456 24.89 9.66 -36.74
N GLY A 457 25.90 10.38 -36.27
CA GLY A 457 25.79 11.82 -36.01
C GLY A 457 24.68 12.10 -34.99
N ASN A 458 23.71 12.95 -35.35
CA ASN A 458 22.55 13.27 -34.52
C ASN A 458 21.31 12.40 -34.85
N SER A 459 21.46 11.40 -35.73
CA SER A 459 20.36 10.51 -36.12
C SER A 459 20.48 9.18 -35.39
N SER A 460 19.37 8.71 -34.82
CA SER A 460 19.25 7.40 -34.17
C SER A 460 18.02 6.67 -34.74
N GLN A 461 18.16 5.37 -34.97
CA GLN A 461 17.09 4.47 -35.42
C GLN A 461 17.09 3.23 -34.53
N ILE A 462 15.94 2.93 -33.92
CA ILE A 462 15.73 1.72 -33.13
C ILE A 462 15.05 0.70 -34.05
N LEU A 463 15.73 -0.41 -34.33
CA LEU A 463 15.28 -1.46 -35.25
C LEU A 463 15.24 -2.82 -34.55
N VAL A 464 14.35 -3.71 -34.99
CA VAL A 464 14.19 -5.07 -34.44
C VAL A 464 14.86 -6.08 -35.36
N THR A 465 15.72 -6.95 -34.80
CA THR A 465 16.42 -7.99 -35.57
C THR A 465 15.47 -9.01 -36.17
N ASP A 466 15.73 -9.39 -37.43
CA ASP A 466 15.00 -10.46 -38.11
C ASP A 466 15.39 -11.87 -37.60
N ALA A 467 14.83 -12.92 -38.21
CA ALA A 467 15.13 -14.32 -37.87
C ALA A 467 16.61 -14.72 -38.09
N GLN A 468 17.40 -13.89 -38.78
CA GLN A 468 18.84 -14.07 -38.93
C GLN A 468 19.64 -13.19 -37.96
N GLY A 469 18.98 -12.48 -37.04
CA GLY A 469 19.61 -11.55 -36.12
C GLY A 469 20.05 -10.25 -36.80
N SER A 470 19.55 -9.94 -38.00
CA SER A 470 20.02 -8.81 -38.81
C SER A 470 19.06 -7.62 -38.75
N VAL A 471 19.61 -6.40 -38.81
CA VAL A 471 18.87 -5.15 -39.08
C VAL A 471 19.62 -4.31 -40.10
N THR A 472 18.88 -3.52 -40.88
CA THR A 472 19.46 -2.54 -41.82
C THR A 472 18.88 -1.15 -41.58
N ALA A 473 19.75 -0.15 -41.48
CA ALA A 473 19.40 1.26 -41.35
C ALA A 473 20.01 2.06 -42.49
N GLN A 474 19.22 2.94 -43.10
CA GLN A 474 19.75 3.91 -44.06
C GLN A 474 19.97 5.25 -43.36
N PHE A 475 21.18 5.79 -43.49
CA PHE A 475 21.53 7.11 -42.98
C PHE A 475 21.92 8.04 -44.12
N ASN A 476 21.55 9.32 -43.97
CA ASN A 476 22.07 10.39 -44.82
C ASN A 476 23.45 10.81 -44.27
N LYS A 477 24.44 10.98 -45.14
CA LYS A 477 25.79 11.37 -44.75
C LYS A 477 25.79 12.72 -44.04
N THR A 478 26.54 12.79 -42.95
CA THR A 478 26.83 14.02 -42.19
C THR A 478 28.33 14.15 -42.01
N ASN A 479 28.80 15.12 -41.24
CA ASN A 479 30.23 15.24 -40.88
C ASN A 479 30.69 14.17 -39.87
N ALA A 480 29.78 13.34 -39.34
CA ALA A 480 30.15 12.22 -38.49
C ALA A 480 30.86 11.12 -39.31
N ASN A 481 31.86 10.49 -38.71
CA ASN A 481 32.63 9.40 -39.31
C ASN A 481 32.45 8.06 -38.58
N LYS A 482 31.56 8.01 -37.58
CA LYS A 482 31.35 6.85 -36.71
C LYS A 482 29.88 6.47 -36.71
N VAL A 483 29.62 5.19 -36.95
CA VAL A 483 28.33 4.56 -36.68
C VAL A 483 28.48 3.71 -35.43
N LEU A 484 27.54 3.85 -34.51
CA LEU A 484 27.46 3.09 -33.27
C LEU A 484 26.20 2.23 -33.29
N ALA A 485 26.34 0.95 -32.96
CA ALA A 485 25.23 0.06 -32.71
C ALA A 485 25.25 -0.35 -31.25
N GLU A 486 24.15 -0.13 -30.55
CA GLU A 486 24.00 -0.47 -29.14
C GLU A 486 22.78 -1.36 -28.95
N PHE A 487 23.00 -2.48 -28.27
CA PHE A 487 21.94 -3.27 -27.67
C PHE A 487 22.01 -3.08 -26.16
N ILE A 488 20.94 -2.54 -25.59
CA ILE A 488 20.77 -2.43 -24.14
C ILE A 488 20.07 -3.71 -23.66
N THR A 489 20.56 -4.32 -22.59
CA THR A 489 20.03 -5.60 -22.08
C THR A 489 18.50 -5.66 -22.00
N ASP A 490 17.93 -6.83 -22.26
CA ASP A 490 16.51 -7.14 -22.07
C ASP A 490 16.27 -8.12 -20.92
N PHE A 491 17.27 -8.31 -20.03
CA PHE A 491 17.29 -9.29 -18.94
C PHE A 491 17.36 -10.77 -19.36
N GLU A 492 17.45 -11.05 -20.65
CA GLU A 492 17.84 -12.36 -21.19
C GLU A 492 19.25 -12.32 -21.76
N THR A 493 19.53 -11.25 -22.51
CA THR A 493 20.75 -11.02 -23.27
C THR A 493 21.53 -9.86 -22.66
N LYS A 494 22.84 -10.01 -22.49
CA LYS A 494 23.71 -8.95 -21.98
C LYS A 494 23.79 -7.78 -22.95
N SER A 495 24.05 -6.58 -22.42
CA SER A 495 24.30 -5.41 -23.26
C SER A 495 25.55 -5.61 -24.13
N THR A 496 25.54 -5.10 -25.35
CA THR A 496 26.71 -5.10 -26.24
C THR A 496 26.69 -3.89 -27.14
N SER A 497 27.86 -3.49 -27.64
CA SER A 497 27.98 -2.40 -28.59
C SER A 497 29.03 -2.71 -29.63
N ALA A 498 28.85 -2.15 -30.82
CA ALA A 498 29.82 -2.20 -31.88
C ALA A 498 29.91 -0.83 -32.54
N GLU A 499 31.11 -0.50 -33.03
CA GLU A 499 31.34 0.71 -33.80
C GLU A 499 32.01 0.37 -35.13
N ILE A 500 31.64 1.12 -36.16
CA ILE A 500 32.33 1.09 -37.44
C ILE A 500 32.62 2.51 -37.90
N LEU A 501 33.86 2.75 -38.34
CA LEU A 501 34.24 4.00 -38.94
C LEU A 501 33.82 3.99 -40.41
N LEU A 502 33.11 5.03 -40.83
CA LEU A 502 32.87 5.25 -42.25
C LEU A 502 34.22 5.49 -42.93
N PRO A 503 34.48 4.85 -44.09
CA PRO A 503 35.66 5.17 -44.86
C PRO A 503 35.63 6.66 -45.16
N VAL A 504 36.67 7.37 -44.74
CA VAL A 504 36.83 8.79 -45.06
C VAL A 504 36.82 8.86 -46.58
N GLN A 505 35.76 9.44 -47.16
CA GLN A 505 35.80 9.81 -48.56
C GLN A 505 36.82 10.93 -48.63
N PHE A 506 38.07 10.55 -48.92
CA PHE A 506 39.01 11.49 -49.45
C PHE A 506 38.35 12.04 -50.71
N ALA A 507 37.83 13.25 -50.62
CA ALA A 507 37.80 14.13 -51.75
C ALA A 507 39.26 14.44 -52.11
N LEU A 508 40.01 13.43 -52.59
CA LEU A 508 40.89 13.70 -53.69
C LEU A 508 39.90 14.09 -54.79
N ASP A 509 39.58 15.39 -54.85
CA ASP A 509 39.08 15.94 -56.08
C ASP A 509 40.15 15.58 -57.10
N TYR A 510 39.84 14.54 -57.87
CA TYR A 510 40.74 13.94 -58.84
C TYR A 510 41.20 15.03 -59.80
N ALA A 511 40.41 16.12 -59.97
CA ALA A 511 40.83 17.32 -60.64
C ALA A 511 42.00 18.01 -59.91
N THR A 512 41.98 18.27 -58.60
CA THR A 512 43.15 18.78 -57.86
C THR A 512 44.38 17.88 -57.94
N ALA A 513 44.22 16.55 -57.83
CA ALA A 513 45.35 15.63 -57.92
C ALA A 513 45.95 15.62 -59.33
N LEU A 514 45.10 15.54 -60.38
CA LEU A 514 45.53 15.66 -61.78
C LEU A 514 46.05 17.07 -62.10
N TYR A 515 45.55 18.10 -61.45
CA TYR A 515 46.01 19.49 -61.59
C TYR A 515 47.40 19.66 -60.99
N LEU A 516 47.67 19.10 -59.81
CA LEU A 516 49.00 19.10 -59.19
C LEU A 516 50.00 18.26 -59.99
N VAL A 517 49.58 17.08 -60.47
CA VAL A 517 50.41 16.26 -61.38
C VAL A 517 50.64 17.01 -62.70
N GLY A 518 49.62 17.67 -63.24
CA GLY A 518 49.70 18.50 -64.43
C GLY A 518 50.67 19.67 -64.27
N LEU A 519 50.61 20.38 -63.13
CA LEU A 519 51.57 21.43 -62.77
C LEU A 519 53.00 20.91 -62.66
N ALA A 520 53.20 19.74 -62.04
CA ALA A 520 54.52 19.13 -61.93
C ALA A 520 55.08 18.73 -63.30
N VAL A 521 54.25 18.15 -64.17
CA VAL A 521 54.62 17.81 -65.56
C VAL A 521 54.93 19.08 -66.36
N ALA A 522 54.08 20.11 -66.27
CA ALA A 522 54.31 21.38 -66.94
C ALA A 522 55.62 22.04 -66.49
N ALA A 523 55.87 22.10 -65.17
CA ALA A 523 57.11 22.64 -64.62
C ALA A 523 58.34 21.83 -65.07
N TYR A 524 58.24 20.50 -65.13
CA TYR A 524 59.33 19.63 -65.62
C TYR A 524 59.60 19.83 -67.12
N LEU A 525 58.56 19.96 -67.94
CA LEU A 525 58.68 20.27 -69.36
C LEU A 525 59.26 21.68 -69.59
N SER A 526 58.85 22.68 -68.81
CA SER A 526 59.44 24.02 -68.84
C SER A 526 60.91 24.00 -68.43
N TYR A 527 61.28 23.21 -67.42
CA TYR A 527 62.68 23.00 -67.03
C TYR A 527 63.50 22.34 -68.17
N LEU A 528 62.98 21.30 -68.81
CA LEU A 528 63.64 20.66 -69.97
C LEU A 528 63.79 21.62 -71.14
N PHE A 529 62.77 22.43 -71.43
CA PHE A 529 62.80 23.44 -72.48
C PHE A 529 63.86 24.52 -72.19
N LEU A 530 63.88 25.07 -70.97
CA LEU A 530 64.89 26.04 -70.54
C LEU A 530 66.31 25.46 -70.58
N ARG A 531 66.49 24.19 -70.20
CA ARG A 531 67.78 23.48 -70.28
C ARG A 531 68.29 23.34 -71.72
N GLY A 532 67.40 23.25 -72.70
CA GLY A 532 67.74 23.19 -74.13
C GLY A 532 68.30 24.50 -74.70
N PHE A 533 67.99 25.65 -74.10
CA PHE A 533 68.51 26.96 -74.51
C PHE A 533 69.86 27.34 -73.87
N TYR A 534 70.32 26.58 -72.87
CA TYR A 534 71.59 26.78 -72.17
C TYR A 534 72.69 25.78 -72.60
N LYS A 535 72.53 25.15 -73.75
CA LYS A 535 73.60 24.55 -74.55
C LYS A 535 73.71 25.32 -75.85
#